data_AF-A0A3B0MXU0-F1
#
_entry.id   AF-A0A3B0MXU0-F1
#
_cell.length_a   1.000
_cell.length_b   1.000
_cell.length_c   1.000
_cell.angle_alpha   90.00
_cell.angle_beta   90.00
_cell.angle_gamma   90.00
#
_symmetry.space_group_name_H-M   'P 1'
#
loop_
_entity.id
_entity.type
_entity.pdbx_description
1 polymer ?
#
loop_
_entity_poly.entity_id
_entity_poly.type
_entity_poly.pdbx_seq_one_letter_code
_entity_poly.pdbx_strand_id
1 'polypeptide(L)'
;MKKLMGFNFPGDFNLTNSPIRLESNQQIITDLSDLVSSSPLDNDNLLLFVELLVNRFDWIGADLEDIDKCKNVVLDLVSLDGSCVDWLVKRLITNFKSSNKKHLKVDLCSREFESIHELKKHVRTILTTSKDDEELKGDNHKLLYELLGYHSSVQLKERVVAIFPSTHKNPAFKGLRCFFYRDKSGSVDFFSYARCCDNVKTRGQILREHLCDLLVDICKLSPSTLGSISDTLDILYPHHNVQIEHHISFTKAMLYIANRLPMIRTSLYRILINKLTVIDSEIRLADPNVVDVEKVENLRSEKLKELANQLLKGQSNSTQFKKSEDPNWFRDIYDKLRTEEDCDDMSQKLDFLMALVFEDLHLLLNMCNKYTSASINNTNSTGISNPKSNLQQQPMQINGTFKSKNSQDSFLVTLDTQSGSSQHNITRNLLLILVTSS
;
A
#
# COMPACT_ATOMS: atom_id res chain seq x y z
N MET A 1 -16.38 -21.06 25.93
CA MET A 1 -15.56 -19.87 26.26
C MET A 1 -16.17 -18.63 25.62
N LYS A 2 -17.26 -18.10 26.21
CA LYS A 2 -17.85 -16.80 25.86
C LYS A 2 -17.51 -15.83 26.99
N LYS A 3 -16.60 -14.89 26.75
CA LYS A 3 -16.43 -13.58 27.44
C LYS A 3 -15.08 -12.98 27.06
N LEU A 4 -15.09 -12.07 26.08
CA LEU A 4 -14.16 -10.95 25.85
C LEU A 4 -14.27 -10.51 24.38
N MET A 5 -15.48 -10.11 23.96
CA MET A 5 -15.66 -9.26 22.80
C MET A 5 -16.64 -8.17 23.20
N GLY A 6 -16.07 -7.13 23.82
CA GLY A 6 -16.73 -5.85 24.01
C GLY A 6 -16.17 -4.87 22.98
N PHE A 7 -16.41 -5.13 21.70
CA PHE A 7 -16.17 -4.15 20.64
C PHE A 7 -17.47 -4.03 19.84
N ASN A 8 -18.38 -3.19 20.34
CA ASN A 8 -19.40 -2.61 19.48
C ASN A 8 -18.70 -1.53 18.67
N PHE A 9 -18.40 -1.80 17.40
CA PHE A 9 -18.20 -0.74 16.42
C PHE A 9 -19.56 -0.12 16.14
N PRO A 10 -19.81 1.17 16.45
CA PRO A 10 -20.99 1.84 15.94
C PRO A 10 -20.87 1.91 14.42
N GLY A 11 -21.91 1.48 13.74
CA GLY A 11 -21.99 1.43 12.28
C GLY A 11 -21.80 2.78 11.61
N ASP A 12 -21.63 2.71 10.29
CA ASP A 12 -21.60 3.83 9.36
C ASP A 12 -22.66 4.89 9.73
N PHE A 13 -22.25 5.94 10.45
CA PHE A 13 -23.08 7.11 10.68
C PHE A 13 -23.07 7.93 9.38
N ASN A 14 -24.09 7.71 8.55
CA ASN A 14 -24.42 8.58 7.42
C ASN A 14 -24.90 9.93 7.96
N LEU A 15 -23.99 10.89 8.13
CA LEU A 15 -24.31 12.32 8.23
C LEU A 15 -24.60 12.93 6.84
N THR A 16 -25.32 12.21 5.97
CA THR A 16 -25.55 12.63 4.58
C THR A 16 -26.72 13.60 4.37
N ASN A 17 -27.31 14.17 5.43
CA ASN A 17 -28.52 15.00 5.31
C ASN A 17 -28.35 16.49 5.68
N SER A 18 -27.12 16.97 5.85
CA SER A 18 -26.85 18.41 5.85
C SER A 18 -26.57 18.85 4.41
N PRO A 19 -27.17 19.94 3.89
CA PRO A 19 -26.81 20.45 2.58
C PRO A 19 -25.30 20.71 2.59
N ILE A 20 -24.56 20.03 1.70
CA ILE A 20 -23.11 20.11 1.60
C ILE A 20 -22.76 21.57 1.28
N ARG A 21 -22.49 22.35 2.31
CA ARG A 21 -21.84 23.64 2.18
C ARG A 21 -20.43 23.30 1.72
N LEU A 22 -20.07 23.76 0.52
CA LEU A 22 -18.68 23.76 0.04
C LEU A 22 -17.90 24.70 0.96
N GLU A 23 -17.45 24.19 2.11
CA GLU A 23 -16.61 24.91 3.03
C GLU A 23 -15.20 24.98 2.45
N SER A 24 -14.57 26.15 2.56
CA SER A 24 -13.17 26.31 2.20
C SER A 24 -12.28 25.64 3.25
N ASN A 25 -11.08 25.23 2.85
CA ASN A 25 -10.09 24.68 3.78
C ASN A 25 -9.83 25.61 4.97
N GLN A 26 -9.83 26.92 4.76
CA GLN A 26 -9.69 27.92 5.83
C GLN A 26 -10.82 27.86 6.87
N GLN A 27 -12.07 27.66 6.44
CA GLN A 27 -13.19 27.49 7.36
C GLN A 27 -13.02 26.19 8.16
N ILE A 28 -12.65 25.10 7.50
CA ILE A 28 -12.45 23.79 8.15
C ILE A 28 -11.32 23.87 9.18
N ILE A 29 -10.21 24.55 8.87
CA ILE A 29 -9.10 24.77 9.82
C ILE A 29 -9.58 25.56 11.04
N THR A 30 -10.42 26.57 10.83
CA THR A 30 -11.00 27.38 11.91
C THR A 30 -11.90 26.50 12.79
N ASP A 31 -12.80 25.72 12.20
CA ASP A 31 -13.70 24.83 12.93
C ASP A 31 -12.92 23.75 13.72
N LEU A 32 -11.84 23.20 13.13
CA LEU A 32 -10.93 22.29 13.83
C LEU A 32 -10.25 22.98 15.02
N SER A 33 -9.78 24.22 14.85
CA SER A 33 -9.12 24.99 15.92
C SER A 33 -10.07 25.34 17.06
N ASP A 34 -11.32 25.66 16.73
CA ASP A 34 -12.38 25.94 17.71
C ASP A 34 -12.71 24.69 18.52
N LEU A 35 -12.77 23.51 17.89
CA LEU A 35 -12.90 22.24 18.60
C LEU A 35 -11.72 22.02 19.55
N VAL A 36 -10.48 22.16 19.07
CA VAL A 36 -9.29 21.97 19.92
C VAL A 36 -9.26 22.92 21.12
N SER A 37 -9.78 24.14 20.97
CA SER A 37 -9.89 25.12 22.07
C SER A 37 -10.81 24.67 23.20
N SER A 38 -11.69 23.69 22.95
CA SER A 38 -12.61 23.09 23.93
C SER A 38 -12.08 21.81 24.60
N SER A 39 -10.81 21.45 24.37
CA SER A 39 -10.20 20.23 24.91
C SER A 39 -10.27 20.16 26.46
N PRO A 40 -10.46 18.96 27.06
CA PRO A 40 -10.50 17.64 26.43
C PRO A 40 -11.81 17.40 25.67
N LEU A 41 -11.69 16.73 24.52
CA LEU A 41 -12.82 16.48 23.64
C LEU A 41 -13.58 15.22 24.07
N ASP A 42 -14.91 15.28 24.05
CA ASP A 42 -15.75 14.09 24.16
C ASP A 42 -15.74 13.27 22.85
N ASN A 43 -16.33 12.07 22.89
CA ASN A 43 -16.32 11.16 21.75
C ASN A 43 -17.00 11.74 20.50
N ASP A 44 -18.06 12.53 20.67
CA ASP A 44 -18.81 13.10 19.54
C ASP A 44 -17.99 14.20 18.86
N ASN A 45 -17.33 15.06 19.63
CA ASN A 45 -16.43 16.08 19.10
C ASN A 45 -15.15 15.47 18.48
N LEU A 46 -14.62 14.38 19.05
CA LEU A 46 -13.52 13.64 18.44
C LEU A 46 -13.91 13.02 17.09
N LEU A 47 -15.13 12.49 16.97
CA LEU A 47 -15.65 11.98 15.70
C LEU A 47 -15.83 13.11 14.68
N LEU A 48 -16.40 14.25 15.10
CA LEU A 48 -16.54 15.42 14.24
C LEU A 48 -15.17 15.96 13.79
N PHE A 49 -14.19 16.01 14.68
CA PHE A 49 -12.82 16.41 14.36
C PHE A 49 -12.23 15.55 13.24
N VAL A 50 -12.36 14.23 13.33
CA VAL A 50 -11.89 13.31 12.28
C VAL A 50 -12.69 13.45 11.00
N GLU A 51 -14.01 13.68 11.07
CA GLU A 51 -14.85 13.90 9.89
C GLU A 51 -14.41 15.15 9.12
N LEU A 52 -14.18 16.26 9.82
CA LEU A 52 -13.65 17.50 9.25
C LEU A 52 -12.28 17.26 8.60
N LEU A 53 -11.38 16.60 9.33
CA LEU A 53 -10.00 16.33 8.90
C LEU A 53 -9.91 15.40 7.69
N VAL A 54 -10.65 14.29 7.67
CA VAL A 54 -10.48 13.22 6.68
C VAL A 54 -11.41 13.40 5.48
N ASN A 55 -12.66 13.79 5.72
CA ASN A 55 -13.70 13.74 4.70
C ASN A 55 -14.07 15.12 4.13
N ARG A 56 -13.86 16.21 4.89
CA ARG A 56 -14.24 17.56 4.46
C ARG A 56 -13.06 18.39 3.96
N PHE A 57 -11.89 18.26 4.59
CA PHE A 57 -10.69 18.98 4.17
C PHE A 57 -10.22 18.51 2.78
N ASP A 58 -10.03 19.43 1.84
CA ASP A 58 -9.54 19.13 0.50
C ASP A 58 -8.02 19.01 0.48
N TRP A 59 -7.51 17.83 0.78
CA TRP A 59 -6.08 17.49 0.76
C TRP A 59 -5.42 17.57 -0.63
N ILE A 60 -6.20 17.61 -1.71
CA ILE A 60 -5.66 17.60 -3.08
C ILE A 60 -5.49 19.02 -3.58
N GLY A 61 -6.48 19.88 -3.31
CA GLY A 61 -6.48 21.28 -3.70
C GLY A 61 -5.83 22.24 -2.71
N ALA A 62 -5.53 21.78 -1.48
CA ALA A 62 -4.87 22.60 -0.47
C ALA A 62 -3.47 23.06 -0.91
N ASP A 63 -3.14 24.32 -0.62
CA ASP A 63 -1.76 24.77 -0.69
C ASP A 63 -0.95 24.26 0.53
N LEU A 64 0.37 24.46 0.48
CA LEU A 64 1.27 24.00 1.54
C LEU A 64 0.97 24.69 2.89
N GLU A 65 0.52 25.94 2.87
CA GLU A 65 0.24 26.70 4.09
C GLU A 65 -1.00 26.16 4.81
N ASP A 66 -2.08 25.87 4.08
CA ASP A 66 -3.29 25.27 4.62
C ASP A 66 -3.02 23.85 5.13
N ILE A 67 -2.21 23.06 4.42
CA ILE A 67 -1.78 21.72 4.88
C ILE A 67 -1.03 21.83 6.21
N ASP A 68 -0.05 22.73 6.32
CA ASP A 68 0.76 22.88 7.52
C ASP A 68 -0.08 23.38 8.70
N LYS A 69 -0.98 24.35 8.48
CA LYS A 69 -1.94 24.80 9.51
C LYS A 69 -2.83 23.66 9.99
N CYS A 70 -3.42 22.90 9.06
CA CYS A 70 -4.27 21.75 9.38
C CYS A 70 -3.50 20.70 10.21
N LYS A 71 -2.25 20.39 9.83
CA LYS A 71 -1.39 19.48 10.59
C LYS A 71 -1.10 20.00 11.99
N ASN A 72 -0.80 21.29 12.14
CA ASN A 72 -0.52 21.90 13.44
C ASN A 72 -1.73 21.80 14.38
N VAL A 73 -2.96 22.00 13.90
CA VAL A 73 -4.16 21.84 14.73
C VAL A 73 -4.29 20.42 15.30
N VAL A 74 -3.92 19.39 14.53
CA VAL A 74 -3.87 18.00 15.02
C VAL A 74 -2.81 17.82 16.10
N LEU A 75 -1.63 18.42 15.93
CA LEU A 75 -0.55 18.35 16.92
C LEU A 75 -0.86 19.15 18.19
N ASP A 76 -1.61 20.25 18.08
CA ASP A 76 -2.10 21.02 19.21
C ASP A 76 -3.08 20.19 20.05
N LEU A 77 -4.02 19.49 19.41
CA LEU A 77 -4.91 18.54 20.10
C LEU A 77 -4.12 17.49 20.88
N VAL A 78 -3.13 16.87 20.24
CA VAL A 78 -2.29 15.85 20.87
C VAL A 78 -1.47 16.42 22.04
N SER A 79 -1.06 17.68 21.94
CA SER A 79 -0.30 18.36 23.00
C SER A 79 -1.18 18.72 24.21
N LEU A 80 -2.45 19.09 23.96
CA LEU A 80 -3.41 19.50 24.99
C LEU A 80 -4.10 18.32 25.67
N ASP A 81 -4.43 17.27 24.90
CA ASP A 81 -5.14 16.08 25.37
C ASP A 81 -4.39 14.80 24.98
N GLY A 82 -3.45 14.41 25.83
CA GLY A 82 -2.71 13.16 25.67
C GLY A 82 -3.59 11.89 25.76
N SER A 83 -4.82 11.99 26.28
CA SER A 83 -5.69 10.82 26.50
C SER A 83 -6.37 10.34 25.20
N CYS A 84 -6.57 11.25 24.23
CA CYS A 84 -7.24 10.92 22.98
C CYS A 84 -6.29 10.36 21.90
N VAL A 85 -4.98 10.36 22.14
CA VAL A 85 -3.95 10.09 21.10
C VAL A 85 -4.06 8.69 20.53
N ASP A 86 -4.21 7.67 21.39
CA ASP A 86 -4.37 6.28 20.93
C ASP A 86 -5.67 6.09 20.13
N TRP A 87 -6.74 6.77 20.53
CA TRP A 87 -8.01 6.74 19.81
C TRP A 87 -7.85 7.40 18.44
N LEU A 88 -7.20 8.56 18.38
CA LEU A 88 -6.96 9.31 17.15
C LEU A 88 -6.11 8.50 16.17
N VAL A 89 -4.98 7.94 16.64
CA VAL A 89 -4.12 7.06 15.86
C VAL A 89 -4.92 5.92 15.24
N LYS A 90 -5.74 5.23 16.04
CA LYS A 90 -6.59 4.14 15.55
C LYS A 90 -7.54 4.62 14.48
N ARG A 91 -8.19 5.76 14.71
CA ARG A 91 -9.16 6.31 13.77
C ARG A 91 -8.50 6.76 12.46
N LEU A 92 -7.32 7.37 12.49
CA LEU A 92 -6.58 7.71 11.27
C LEU A 92 -6.24 6.46 10.45
N ILE A 93 -5.76 5.38 11.09
CA ILE A 93 -5.40 4.12 10.41
C ILE A 93 -6.64 3.45 9.79
N THR A 94 -7.82 3.55 10.41
CA THR A 94 -9.05 2.98 9.80
C THR A 94 -9.35 3.55 8.41
N ASN A 95 -8.93 4.78 8.13
CA ASN A 95 -9.14 5.44 6.84
C ASN A 95 -8.14 5.00 5.74
N PHE A 96 -7.22 4.09 6.04
CA PHE A 96 -6.36 3.48 5.01
C PHE A 96 -7.15 2.55 4.09
N LYS A 97 -8.26 1.97 4.57
CA LYS A 97 -9.24 1.31 3.71
C LYS A 97 -10.17 2.38 3.16
N SER A 98 -10.10 2.60 1.85
CA SER A 98 -11.03 3.51 1.20
C SER A 98 -12.18 2.74 0.55
N SER A 99 -13.38 2.91 1.07
CA SER A 99 -14.63 2.52 0.39
C SER A 99 -15.20 3.65 -0.48
N ASN A 100 -14.61 4.86 -0.39
CA ASN A 100 -15.09 6.03 -1.10
C ASN A 100 -14.61 6.01 -2.56
N LYS A 101 -15.54 5.97 -3.51
CA LYS A 101 -15.23 6.01 -4.95
C LYS A 101 -14.45 7.26 -5.36
N LYS A 102 -14.63 8.39 -4.66
CA LYS A 102 -13.85 9.62 -4.92
C LYS A 102 -12.35 9.41 -4.73
N HIS A 103 -11.94 8.48 -3.86
CA HIS A 103 -10.53 8.20 -3.59
C HIS A 103 -9.85 7.39 -4.71
N LEU A 104 -10.63 6.81 -5.62
CA LEU A 104 -10.12 6.13 -6.82
C LEU A 104 -9.76 7.13 -7.93
N LYS A 105 -10.33 8.34 -7.87
CA LYS A 105 -10.13 9.37 -8.89
C LYS A 105 -8.69 9.83 -8.93
N VAL A 106 -8.30 10.32 -10.10
CA VAL A 106 -6.95 10.80 -10.41
C VAL A 106 -7.06 12.14 -11.09
N ASP A 107 -6.28 13.11 -10.63
CA ASP A 107 -6.18 14.44 -11.21
C ASP A 107 -4.84 14.58 -11.94
N LEU A 108 -4.89 14.83 -13.24
CA LEU A 108 -3.69 14.99 -14.05
C LEU A 108 -3.90 16.05 -15.13
N CYS A 109 -3.04 17.07 -15.17
CA CYS A 109 -3.09 18.16 -16.16
C CYS A 109 -4.48 18.85 -16.22
N SER A 110 -5.03 19.20 -15.05
CA SER A 110 -6.36 19.83 -14.90
C SER A 110 -7.53 18.98 -15.44
N ARG A 111 -7.34 17.66 -15.54
CA ARG A 111 -8.37 16.69 -15.91
C ARG A 111 -8.59 15.72 -14.78
N GLU A 112 -9.86 15.39 -14.54
CA GLU A 112 -10.26 14.37 -13.58
C GLU A 112 -10.55 13.06 -14.34
N PHE A 113 -9.97 11.96 -13.84
CA PHE A 113 -10.27 10.61 -14.29
C PHE A 113 -10.89 9.81 -13.15
N GLU A 114 -11.90 8.98 -13.45
CA GLU A 114 -12.58 8.16 -12.44
C GLU A 114 -11.67 7.10 -11.80
N SER A 115 -10.60 6.68 -12.50
CA SER A 115 -9.61 5.72 -12.02
C SER A 115 -8.33 5.74 -12.85
N ILE A 116 -7.29 5.07 -12.34
CA ILE A 116 -6.06 4.75 -13.10
C ILE A 116 -6.38 3.94 -14.36
N HIS A 117 -7.40 3.09 -14.32
CA HIS A 117 -7.84 2.33 -15.49
C HIS A 117 -8.35 3.25 -16.60
N GLU A 118 -9.21 4.22 -16.28
CA GLU A 118 -9.72 5.19 -17.25
C GLU A 118 -8.60 6.11 -17.77
N LEU A 119 -7.63 6.49 -16.93
CA LEU A 119 -6.42 7.19 -17.38
C LEU A 119 -5.64 6.35 -18.41
N LYS A 120 -5.35 5.08 -18.11
CA LYS A 120 -4.67 4.15 -19.03
C LYS A 120 -5.42 4.00 -20.35
N LYS A 121 -6.75 3.87 -20.29
CA LYS A 121 -7.61 3.76 -21.47
C LYS A 121 -7.56 5.03 -22.32
N HIS A 122 -7.62 6.21 -21.71
CA HIS A 122 -7.49 7.49 -22.41
C HIS A 122 -6.12 7.62 -23.09
N VAL A 123 -5.04 7.31 -22.39
CA VAL A 123 -3.68 7.34 -22.95
C VAL A 123 -3.50 6.31 -24.07
N ARG A 124 -4.11 5.12 -23.94
CA ARG A 124 -4.13 4.12 -25.01
C ARG A 124 -4.88 4.62 -26.25
N THR A 125 -5.97 5.35 -26.09
CA THR A 125 -6.67 5.99 -27.21
C THR A 125 -5.78 7.00 -27.93
N ILE A 126 -4.99 7.80 -27.21
CA ILE A 126 -4.01 8.70 -27.84
C ILE A 126 -2.99 7.90 -28.64
N LEU A 127 -2.48 6.80 -28.08
CA LEU A 127 -1.50 5.92 -28.73
C LEU A 127 -2.04 5.31 -30.02
N THR A 128 -3.32 4.90 -30.04
CA THR A 128 -3.93 4.24 -31.21
C THR A 128 -4.39 5.21 -32.29
N THR A 129 -4.86 6.41 -31.92
CA THR A 129 -5.45 7.37 -32.86
C THR A 129 -4.45 8.34 -33.48
N SER A 130 -3.34 8.61 -32.81
CA SER A 130 -2.27 9.47 -33.34
C SER A 130 -1.58 8.80 -34.54
N LYS A 131 -0.82 9.55 -35.33
CA LYS A 131 -0.03 9.00 -36.45
C LYS A 131 1.37 8.60 -35.99
N ASP A 132 1.94 7.58 -36.62
CA ASP A 132 3.30 7.12 -36.31
C ASP A 132 4.34 8.17 -36.69
N ASP A 133 5.37 8.28 -35.85
CA ASP A 133 6.52 9.17 -35.99
C ASP A 133 6.17 10.67 -36.06
N GLU A 134 4.91 11.05 -35.76
CA GLU A 134 4.46 12.43 -35.65
C GLU A 134 4.45 12.90 -34.18
N GLU A 135 5.09 14.04 -33.92
CA GLU A 135 5.11 14.65 -32.60
C GLU A 135 3.71 15.02 -32.13
N LEU A 136 3.38 14.59 -30.91
CA LEU A 136 2.14 14.99 -30.24
C LEU A 136 2.17 16.50 -30.00
N LYS A 137 1.01 17.14 -30.16
CA LYS A 137 0.82 18.58 -29.95
C LYS A 137 -0.34 18.85 -29.00
N GLY A 138 -0.42 20.08 -28.50
CA GLY A 138 -1.52 20.57 -27.68
C GLY A 138 -1.69 19.76 -26.39
N ASP A 139 -2.95 19.46 -26.05
CA ASP A 139 -3.28 18.80 -24.79
C ASP A 139 -2.74 17.38 -24.65
N ASN A 140 -2.67 16.61 -25.75
CA ASN A 140 -2.11 15.27 -25.71
C ASN A 140 -0.63 15.30 -25.35
N HIS A 141 0.11 16.25 -25.92
CA HIS A 141 1.50 16.48 -25.53
C HIS A 141 1.64 16.83 -24.06
N LYS A 142 0.85 17.80 -23.57
CA LYS A 142 0.88 18.24 -22.17
C LYS A 142 0.59 17.08 -21.21
N LEU A 143 -0.43 16.27 -21.51
CA LEU A 143 -0.80 15.12 -20.70
C LEU A 143 0.34 14.09 -20.63
N LEU A 144 0.92 13.72 -21.77
CA LEU A 144 2.00 12.72 -21.83
C LEU A 144 3.30 13.26 -21.21
N TYR A 145 3.57 14.55 -21.38
CA TYR A 145 4.70 15.22 -20.74
C TYR A 145 4.54 15.24 -19.21
N GLU A 146 3.33 15.51 -18.71
CA GLU A 146 3.07 15.43 -17.27
C GLU A 146 3.19 14.00 -16.75
N LEU A 147 2.67 13.03 -17.49
CA LEU A 147 2.74 11.60 -17.17
C LEU A 147 4.19 11.09 -17.09
N LEU A 148 5.12 11.63 -17.89
CA LEU A 148 6.55 11.30 -17.80
C LEU A 148 7.18 11.66 -16.45
N GLY A 149 6.56 12.57 -15.67
CA GLY A 149 6.98 12.85 -14.29
C GLY A 149 6.86 11.67 -13.35
N TYR A 150 6.04 10.68 -13.72
CA TYR A 150 5.82 9.44 -12.95
C TYR A 150 6.66 8.27 -13.48
N HIS A 151 7.63 8.54 -14.36
CA HIS A 151 8.59 7.54 -14.79
C HIS A 151 9.61 7.22 -13.68
N SER A 152 10.11 5.99 -13.62
CA SER A 152 11.07 5.54 -12.59
C SER A 152 12.38 6.35 -12.59
N SER A 153 12.74 6.93 -13.74
CA SER A 153 13.83 7.91 -13.85
C SER A 153 13.29 9.32 -13.63
N VAL A 154 13.49 9.85 -12.42
CA VAL A 154 13.04 11.19 -11.98
C VAL A 154 13.49 12.32 -12.92
N GLN A 155 14.67 12.17 -13.54
CA GLN A 155 15.26 13.18 -14.43
C GLN A 155 14.81 13.04 -15.89
N LEU A 156 13.94 12.08 -16.22
CA LEU A 156 13.54 11.86 -17.61
C LEU A 156 12.75 13.05 -18.16
N LYS A 157 11.72 13.50 -17.43
CA LYS A 157 10.82 14.59 -17.84
C LYS A 157 11.60 15.85 -18.24
N GLU A 158 12.62 16.23 -17.48
CA GLU A 158 13.43 17.44 -17.69
C GLU A 158 14.28 17.43 -18.98
N ARG A 159 14.53 16.23 -19.53
CA ARG A 159 15.36 16.03 -20.72
C ARG A 159 14.54 15.87 -21.99
N VAL A 160 13.25 15.62 -21.88
CA VAL A 160 12.35 15.35 -23.01
C VAL A 160 12.02 16.65 -23.73
N VAL A 161 12.17 16.63 -25.05
CA VAL A 161 11.86 17.76 -25.97
C VAL A 161 10.63 17.45 -26.82
N ALA A 162 10.46 16.18 -27.22
CA ALA A 162 9.34 15.76 -28.03
C ALA A 162 8.85 14.38 -27.59
N ILE A 163 7.55 14.12 -27.82
CA ILE A 163 6.90 12.83 -27.56
C ILE A 163 6.10 12.47 -28.80
N PHE A 164 6.26 11.25 -29.30
CA PHE A 164 5.56 10.76 -30.49
C PHE A 164 5.24 9.27 -30.35
N PRO A 165 4.12 8.77 -30.90
CA PRO A 165 3.87 7.35 -30.99
C PRO A 165 4.61 6.75 -32.18
N SER A 166 5.13 5.54 -32.04
CA SER A 166 5.73 4.78 -33.15
C SER A 166 5.67 3.28 -32.88
N THR A 167 5.90 2.50 -33.92
CA THR A 167 5.96 1.03 -33.83
C THR A 167 7.36 0.60 -33.38
N HIS A 168 7.42 -0.21 -32.30
CA HIS A 168 8.70 -0.64 -31.74
C HIS A 168 9.43 -1.59 -32.69
N LYS A 169 10.64 -1.20 -33.14
CA LYS A 169 11.42 -1.95 -34.14
C LYS A 169 12.08 -3.23 -33.60
N ASN A 170 12.30 -3.34 -32.29
CA ASN A 170 12.86 -4.54 -31.69
C ASN A 170 11.85 -5.71 -31.78
N PRO A 171 12.24 -6.86 -32.37
CA PRO A 171 11.38 -8.04 -32.50
C PRO A 171 10.79 -8.56 -31.18
N ALA A 172 11.47 -8.35 -30.05
CA ALA A 172 10.98 -8.75 -28.73
C ALA A 172 9.61 -8.12 -28.39
N PHE A 173 9.33 -6.94 -28.94
CA PHE A 173 8.08 -6.21 -28.73
C PHE A 173 7.02 -6.54 -29.79
N LYS A 174 7.29 -7.46 -30.73
CA LYS A 174 6.32 -7.97 -31.72
C LYS A 174 5.57 -6.88 -32.50
N GLY A 175 6.24 -5.76 -32.81
CA GLY A 175 5.64 -4.63 -33.52
C GLY A 175 4.58 -3.89 -32.71
N LEU A 176 4.65 -3.93 -31.37
CA LEU A 176 3.77 -3.13 -30.52
C LEU A 176 4.02 -1.64 -30.72
N ARG A 177 2.93 -0.89 -30.75
CA ARG A 177 2.96 0.57 -30.77
C ARG A 177 3.28 1.10 -29.38
N CYS A 178 4.20 2.04 -29.28
CA CYS A 178 4.67 2.62 -28.02
C CYS A 178 4.84 4.14 -28.15
N PHE A 179 4.93 4.84 -27.02
CA PHE A 179 5.38 6.23 -27.03
C PHE A 179 6.90 6.27 -26.95
N PHE A 180 7.47 7.08 -27.83
CA PHE A 180 8.88 7.46 -27.86
C PHE A 180 9.02 8.90 -27.40
N TYR A 181 10.14 9.19 -26.77
CA TYR A 181 10.56 10.54 -26.46
C TYR A 181 11.87 10.83 -27.18
N ARG A 182 12.05 12.10 -27.57
CA ARG A 182 13.33 12.64 -28.02
C ARG A 182 13.90 13.50 -26.91
N ASP A 183 15.15 13.26 -26.53
CA ASP A 183 15.83 14.08 -25.53
C ASP A 183 16.53 15.31 -26.15
N LYS A 184 17.07 16.18 -25.29
CA LYS A 184 17.84 17.36 -25.70
C LYS A 184 19.12 17.04 -26.50
N SER A 185 19.65 15.83 -26.39
CA SER A 185 20.81 15.37 -27.16
C SER A 185 20.44 14.86 -28.56
N GLY A 186 19.15 14.71 -28.83
CA GLY A 186 18.63 14.11 -30.06
C GLY A 186 18.47 12.59 -29.99
N SER A 187 18.80 11.97 -28.84
CA SER A 187 18.56 10.54 -28.61
C SER A 187 17.06 10.25 -28.56
N VAL A 188 16.68 9.10 -29.08
CA VAL A 188 15.29 8.62 -29.12
C VAL A 188 15.21 7.31 -28.37
N ASP A 189 14.28 7.25 -27.42
CA ASP A 189 14.03 6.05 -26.64
C ASP A 189 12.53 5.96 -26.29
N PHE A 190 12.08 4.80 -25.83
CA PHE A 190 10.68 4.57 -25.50
C PHE A 190 10.45 4.61 -23.99
N PHE A 191 9.20 4.79 -23.58
CA PHE A 191 8.81 4.67 -22.18
C PHE A 191 7.49 3.92 -22.04
N SER A 192 7.32 3.24 -20.90
CA SER A 192 6.08 2.53 -20.59
C SER A 192 5.06 3.48 -19.98
N TYR A 193 4.16 4.00 -20.81
CA TYR A 193 3.05 4.83 -20.31
C TYR A 193 2.20 4.08 -19.28
N ALA A 194 2.05 2.75 -19.41
CA ALA A 194 1.28 1.93 -18.48
C ALA A 194 1.88 2.00 -17.07
N ARG A 195 3.21 1.85 -16.94
CA ARG A 195 3.92 1.99 -15.67
C ARG A 195 3.85 3.42 -15.14
N CYS A 196 3.99 4.43 -16.00
CA CYS A 196 3.81 5.82 -15.57
C CYS A 196 2.40 6.05 -15.03
N CYS A 197 1.36 5.50 -15.67
CA CYS A 197 -0.02 5.59 -15.16
C CYS A 197 -0.18 4.89 -13.80
N ASP A 198 0.42 3.72 -13.60
CA ASP A 198 0.38 2.99 -12.31
C ASP A 198 1.04 3.76 -11.17
N ASN A 199 2.00 4.62 -11.49
CA ASN A 199 2.70 5.47 -10.54
C ASN A 199 1.97 6.78 -10.22
N VAL A 200 0.92 7.14 -10.97
CA VAL A 200 0.11 8.32 -10.65
C VAL A 200 -0.65 8.07 -9.36
N LYS A 201 -0.56 9.03 -8.42
CA LYS A 201 -1.25 8.92 -7.13
C LYS A 201 -2.74 9.17 -7.31
N THR A 202 -3.56 8.29 -6.76
CA THR A 202 -4.99 8.56 -6.63
C THR A 202 -5.24 9.56 -5.51
N ARG A 203 -6.41 10.21 -5.52
CA ARG A 203 -6.89 11.08 -4.42
C ARG A 203 -6.75 10.41 -3.04
N GLY A 204 -7.12 9.12 -2.97
CA GLY A 204 -6.97 8.33 -1.75
C GLY A 204 -5.52 8.10 -1.33
N GLN A 205 -4.61 7.92 -2.28
CA GLN A 205 -3.19 7.81 -1.96
C GLN A 205 -2.63 9.11 -1.40
N ILE A 206 -2.99 10.26 -1.98
CA ILE A 206 -2.57 11.58 -1.49
C ILE A 206 -3.03 11.78 -0.04
N LEU A 207 -4.33 11.57 0.23
CA LEU A 207 -4.89 11.63 1.59
C LEU A 207 -4.11 10.71 2.55
N ARG A 208 -3.92 9.44 2.20
CA ARG A 208 -3.21 8.49 3.07
C ARG A 208 -1.79 8.91 3.38
N GLU A 209 -1.07 9.48 2.42
CA GLU A 209 0.28 9.99 2.66
C GLU A 209 0.28 11.12 3.68
N HIS A 210 -0.69 12.04 3.62
CA HIS A 210 -0.88 13.07 4.65
C HIS A 210 -1.25 12.49 6.02
N LEU A 211 -2.14 11.48 6.06
CA LEU A 211 -2.46 10.78 7.30
C LEU A 211 -1.23 10.05 7.88
N CYS A 212 -0.38 9.48 7.02
CA CYS A 212 0.87 8.88 7.46
C CYS A 212 1.84 9.93 8.01
N ASP A 213 1.97 11.10 7.37
CA ASP A 213 2.78 12.20 7.90
C ASP A 213 2.27 12.65 9.27
N LEU A 214 0.95 12.79 9.44
CA LEU A 214 0.34 13.09 10.74
C LEU A 214 0.70 12.04 11.79
N LEU A 215 0.56 10.74 11.48
CA LEU A 215 0.96 9.67 12.39
C LEU A 215 2.45 9.73 12.76
N VAL A 216 3.31 10.08 11.80
CA VAL A 216 4.75 10.26 12.03
C VAL A 216 5.01 11.43 12.98
N ASP A 217 4.33 12.56 12.79
CA ASP A 217 4.52 13.74 13.64
C ASP A 217 3.93 13.55 15.03
N ILE A 218 2.78 12.88 15.15
CA ILE A 218 2.21 12.43 16.43
C ILE A 218 3.21 11.51 17.16
N CYS A 219 3.85 10.57 16.46
CA CYS A 219 4.87 9.72 17.06
C CYS A 219 6.12 10.47 17.54
N LYS A 220 6.55 11.51 16.81
CA LYS A 220 7.68 12.34 17.26
C LYS A 220 7.33 13.10 18.53
N LEU A 221 6.09 13.57 18.66
CA LEU A 221 5.60 14.29 19.83
C LEU A 221 5.30 13.34 21.02
N SER A 222 4.72 12.17 20.75
CA SER A 222 4.32 11.16 21.74
C SER A 222 4.85 9.77 21.35
N PRO A 223 6.12 9.44 21.66
CA PRO A 223 6.74 8.16 21.28
C PRO A 223 6.08 6.92 21.88
N SER A 224 5.28 7.05 22.94
CA SER A 224 4.53 5.94 23.53
C SER A 224 3.50 5.33 22.56
N THR A 225 3.11 6.07 21.52
CA THR A 225 2.15 5.62 20.49
C THR A 225 2.73 4.62 19.49
N LEU A 226 4.05 4.41 19.46
CA LEU A 226 4.72 3.52 18.48
C LEU A 226 4.17 2.09 18.53
N GLY A 227 3.92 1.55 19.73
CA GLY A 227 3.29 0.24 19.90
C GLY A 227 1.86 0.22 19.37
N SER A 228 1.07 1.24 19.74
CA SER A 228 -0.31 1.42 19.31
C SER A 228 -0.45 1.48 17.78
N ILE A 229 0.46 2.15 17.09
CA ILE A 229 0.51 2.16 15.61
C ILE A 229 0.79 0.77 15.06
N SER A 230 1.83 0.09 15.55
CA SER A 230 2.22 -1.24 15.06
C SER A 230 1.08 -2.25 15.25
N ASP A 231 0.49 -2.29 16.43
CA ASP A 231 -0.60 -3.21 16.78
C ASP A 231 -1.86 -2.91 15.96
N THR A 232 -2.20 -1.63 15.80
CA THR A 232 -3.37 -1.23 15.00
C THR A 232 -3.18 -1.57 13.52
N LEU A 233 -1.99 -1.37 12.97
CA LEU A 233 -1.70 -1.73 11.58
C LEU A 233 -1.79 -3.24 11.35
N ASP A 234 -1.34 -4.06 12.31
CA ASP A 234 -1.47 -5.52 12.23
C ASP A 234 -2.94 -5.98 12.29
N ILE A 235 -3.69 -5.46 13.27
CA ILE A 235 -5.11 -5.79 13.49
C ILE A 235 -5.97 -5.37 12.31
N LEU A 236 -5.75 -4.16 11.77
CA LEU A 236 -6.58 -3.62 10.69
C LEU A 236 -6.11 -4.03 9.29
N TYR A 237 -4.97 -4.71 9.17
CA TYR A 237 -4.50 -5.19 7.87
C TYR A 237 -5.60 -6.03 7.19
N PRO A 238 -5.88 -5.84 5.89
CA PRO A 238 -6.97 -6.54 5.23
C PRO A 238 -6.76 -8.07 5.26
N HIS A 239 -7.85 -8.81 5.49
CA HIS A 239 -7.87 -10.27 5.34
C HIS A 239 -7.58 -10.64 3.88
N HIS A 240 -6.90 -11.77 3.63
CA HIS A 240 -6.43 -12.16 2.29
C HIS A 240 -7.54 -12.31 1.23
N ASN A 241 -8.78 -12.55 1.69
CA ASN A 241 -9.97 -12.62 0.82
C ASN A 241 -10.51 -11.26 0.36
N VAL A 242 -9.97 -10.16 0.87
CA VAL A 242 -10.40 -8.81 0.50
C VAL A 242 -9.81 -8.42 -0.87
N GLN A 243 -10.42 -7.44 -1.54
CA GLN A 243 -9.93 -6.90 -2.80
C GLN A 243 -8.48 -6.37 -2.67
N ILE A 244 -7.68 -6.57 -3.71
CA ILE A 244 -6.24 -6.27 -3.73
C ILE A 244 -5.94 -4.80 -3.43
N GLU A 245 -6.82 -3.87 -3.81
CA GLU A 245 -6.67 -2.44 -3.62
C GLU A 245 -6.52 -2.08 -2.14
N HIS A 246 -7.23 -2.78 -1.26
CA HIS A 246 -7.13 -2.57 0.18
C HIS A 246 -5.77 -3.04 0.71
N HIS A 247 -5.25 -4.18 0.21
CA HIS A 247 -3.92 -4.68 0.57
C HIS A 247 -2.82 -3.74 0.08
N ILE A 248 -2.91 -3.27 -1.16
CA ILE A 248 -1.98 -2.30 -1.74
C ILE A 248 -1.98 -1.03 -0.91
N SER A 249 -3.17 -0.53 -0.55
CA SER A 249 -3.34 0.67 0.26
C SER A 249 -2.63 0.58 1.61
N PHE A 250 -2.88 -0.51 2.36
CA PHE A 250 -2.26 -0.76 3.66
C PHE A 250 -0.76 -0.99 3.53
N THR A 251 -0.32 -1.80 2.57
CA THR A 251 1.11 -2.10 2.35
C THR A 251 1.88 -0.83 2.04
N LYS A 252 1.40 -0.01 1.11
CA LYS A 252 2.03 1.28 0.79
C LYS A 252 2.11 2.20 2.01
N ALA A 253 1.05 2.29 2.83
CA ALA A 253 1.05 3.10 4.03
C ALA A 253 2.06 2.60 5.08
N MET A 254 2.12 1.28 5.31
CA MET A 254 3.08 0.68 6.22
C MET A 254 4.52 0.93 5.78
N LEU A 255 4.84 0.76 4.49
CA LEU A 255 6.16 1.05 3.94
C LEU A 255 6.50 2.55 4.05
N TYR A 256 5.54 3.43 3.75
CA TYR A 256 5.70 4.88 3.88
C TYR A 256 6.04 5.32 5.31
N ILE A 257 5.37 4.73 6.30
CA ILE A 257 5.64 4.95 7.73
C ILE A 257 7.00 4.34 8.11
N ALA A 258 7.29 3.10 7.69
CA ALA A 258 8.54 2.41 8.00
C ALA A 258 9.79 3.15 7.50
N ASN A 259 9.67 3.86 6.37
CA ASN A 259 10.73 4.71 5.85
C ASN A 259 10.99 5.94 6.72
N ARG A 260 9.94 6.55 7.28
CA ARG A 260 10.03 7.76 8.12
C ARG A 260 10.27 7.48 9.61
N LEU A 261 9.88 6.30 10.10
CA LEU A 261 10.06 5.87 11.50
C LEU A 261 10.95 4.62 11.56
N PRO A 262 12.29 4.78 11.56
CA PRO A 262 13.22 3.65 11.62
C PRO A 262 13.00 2.73 12.83
N MET A 263 12.49 3.27 13.95
CA MET A 263 12.29 2.54 15.22
C MET A 263 11.26 1.40 15.11
N ILE A 264 10.21 1.57 14.31
CA ILE A 264 9.17 0.53 14.12
C ILE A 264 9.32 -0.24 12.82
N ARG A 265 10.26 0.16 11.95
CA ARG A 265 10.51 -0.45 10.63
C ARG A 265 10.55 -1.97 10.70
N THR A 266 11.38 -2.53 11.57
CA THR A 266 11.52 -3.99 11.74
C THR A 266 10.20 -4.66 12.11
N SER A 267 9.40 -4.03 12.98
CA SER A 267 8.07 -4.53 13.38
C SER A 267 7.11 -4.53 12.19
N LEU A 268 7.05 -3.42 11.44
CA LEU A 268 6.18 -3.29 10.28
C LEU A 268 6.54 -4.28 9.16
N TYR A 269 7.83 -4.45 8.88
CA TYR A 269 8.30 -5.45 7.91
C TYR A 269 7.97 -6.87 8.35
N ARG A 270 8.09 -7.19 9.65
CA ARG A 270 7.68 -8.49 10.18
C ARG A 270 6.19 -8.74 9.98
N ILE A 271 5.35 -7.75 10.25
CA ILE A 271 3.90 -7.83 10.00
C ILE A 271 3.65 -8.09 8.51
N LEU A 272 4.24 -7.29 7.61
CA LEU A 272 4.07 -7.47 6.17
C LEU A 272 4.49 -8.86 5.69
N ILE A 273 5.68 -9.33 6.10
CA ILE A 273 6.16 -10.68 5.75
C ILE A 273 5.20 -11.74 6.26
N ASN A 274 4.74 -11.65 7.51
CA ASN A 274 3.77 -12.59 8.07
C ASN A 274 2.47 -12.63 7.25
N LYS A 275 1.94 -11.46 6.84
CA LYS A 275 0.72 -11.42 6.00
C LYS A 275 0.96 -12.00 4.61
N LEU A 276 2.12 -11.77 3.99
CA LEU A 276 2.49 -12.41 2.73
C LEU A 276 2.63 -13.93 2.89
N THR A 277 3.22 -14.41 3.99
CA THR A 277 3.32 -15.84 4.30
C THR A 277 1.95 -16.47 4.50
N VAL A 278 0.98 -15.78 5.11
CA VAL A 278 -0.40 -16.26 5.21
C VAL A 278 -1.00 -16.45 3.82
N ILE A 279 -0.87 -15.47 2.93
CA ILE A 279 -1.35 -15.57 1.53
C ILE A 279 -0.66 -16.73 0.80
N ASP A 280 0.67 -16.85 0.88
CA ASP A 280 1.42 -17.97 0.28
C ASP A 280 0.99 -19.33 0.85
N SER A 281 0.73 -19.41 2.16
CA SER A 281 0.26 -20.63 2.80
C SER A 281 -1.14 -21.03 2.34
N GLU A 282 -2.05 -20.08 2.13
CA GLU A 282 -3.40 -20.34 1.60
C GLU A 282 -3.38 -20.82 0.15
N ILE A 283 -2.45 -20.32 -0.66
CA ILE A 283 -2.21 -20.83 -2.02
C ILE A 283 -1.73 -22.29 -1.97
N ARG A 284 -0.83 -22.62 -1.03
CA ARG A 284 -0.27 -23.98 -0.88
C ARG A 284 -1.21 -24.97 -0.19
N LEU A 285 -2.04 -24.50 0.74
CA LEU A 285 -3.02 -25.26 1.51
C LEU A 285 -4.35 -25.43 0.78
N ALA A 286 -4.40 -25.09 -0.53
CA ALA A 286 -5.53 -25.36 -1.42
C ALA A 286 -5.79 -26.88 -1.60
N ASP A 287 -6.09 -27.55 -0.50
CA ASP A 287 -6.99 -28.70 -0.45
C ASP A 287 -8.40 -28.12 -0.65
N PRO A 288 -9.12 -28.50 -1.72
CA PRO A 288 -10.45 -27.97 -2.04
C PRO A 288 -11.51 -28.18 -0.95
N ASN A 289 -11.19 -28.87 0.15
CA ASN A 289 -12.12 -29.29 1.19
C ASN A 289 -12.12 -28.47 2.50
N VAL A 290 -11.27 -27.44 2.66
CA VAL A 290 -11.17 -26.68 3.94
C VAL A 290 -11.96 -25.37 3.92
N VAL A 291 -13.07 -25.32 4.68
CA VAL A 291 -14.01 -24.18 4.76
C VAL A 291 -13.43 -22.99 5.53
N ASP A 292 -13.23 -21.86 4.84
CA ASP A 292 -12.92 -20.56 5.45
C ASP A 292 -14.21 -19.87 5.94
N VAL A 293 -14.38 -19.85 7.26
CA VAL A 293 -15.54 -19.28 7.97
C VAL A 293 -15.63 -17.75 7.79
N GLU A 294 -14.50 -17.06 7.63
CA GLU A 294 -14.47 -15.60 7.51
C GLU A 294 -14.80 -15.15 6.07
N LYS A 295 -14.38 -15.90 5.05
CA LYS A 295 -14.83 -15.70 3.65
C LYS A 295 -16.34 -15.79 3.54
N VAL A 296 -16.90 -16.77 4.23
CA VAL A 296 -18.34 -17.01 4.31
C VAL A 296 -19.08 -15.83 4.94
N GLU A 297 -18.58 -15.30 6.06
CA GLU A 297 -19.20 -14.15 6.73
C GLU A 297 -19.10 -12.87 5.89
N ASN A 298 -17.98 -12.66 5.20
CA ASN A 298 -17.79 -11.53 4.30
C ASN A 298 -18.73 -11.60 3.10
N LEU A 299 -18.84 -12.76 2.43
CA LEU A 299 -19.76 -12.96 1.30
C LEU A 299 -21.21 -12.76 1.73
N ARG A 300 -21.56 -13.26 2.93
CA ARG A 300 -22.88 -13.03 3.53
C ARG A 300 -23.13 -11.55 3.75
N SER A 301 -22.15 -10.81 4.26
CA SER A 301 -22.26 -9.37 4.51
C SER A 301 -22.41 -8.57 3.20
N GLU A 302 -21.69 -8.93 2.14
CA GLU A 302 -21.79 -8.29 0.83
C GLU A 302 -23.14 -8.57 0.17
N LYS A 303 -23.62 -9.81 0.21
CA LYS A 303 -24.95 -10.17 -0.29
C LYS A 303 -26.06 -9.48 0.49
N LEU A 304 -25.92 -9.35 1.80
CA LEU A 304 -26.84 -8.56 2.63
C LEU A 304 -26.85 -7.08 2.24
N LYS A 305 -25.68 -6.48 1.96
CA LYS A 305 -25.58 -5.09 1.48
C LYS A 305 -26.16 -4.92 0.08
N GLU A 306 -25.93 -5.88 -0.82
CA GLU A 306 -26.48 -5.88 -2.17
C GLU A 306 -28.02 -5.98 -2.14
N LEU A 307 -28.55 -6.87 -1.29
CA LEU A 307 -30.00 -7.03 -1.07
C LEU A 307 -30.62 -5.78 -0.42
N ALA A 308 -29.96 -5.20 0.58
CA ALA A 308 -30.41 -3.94 1.18
C ALA A 308 -30.50 -2.83 0.12
N ASN A 309 -29.51 -2.75 -0.79
CA ASN A 309 -29.52 -1.80 -1.90
C ASN A 309 -30.61 -2.09 -2.95
N GLN A 310 -30.95 -3.36 -3.20
CA GLN A 310 -32.04 -3.73 -4.12
C GLN A 310 -33.42 -3.43 -3.53
N LEU A 311 -33.59 -3.66 -2.21
CA LEU A 311 -34.80 -3.29 -1.46
C LEU A 311 -35.00 -1.78 -1.42
N LEU A 312 -33.93 -1.01 -1.16
CA LEU A 312 -33.96 0.46 -1.19
C LEU A 312 -34.32 1.02 -2.59
N LYS A 313 -34.07 0.25 -3.65
CA LYS A 313 -34.40 0.60 -5.05
C LYS A 313 -35.76 0.08 -5.51
N GLY A 314 -36.56 -0.53 -4.64
CA GLY A 314 -37.91 -1.03 -4.95
C GLY A 314 -37.95 -2.25 -5.88
N GLN A 315 -36.82 -2.92 -6.11
CA GLN A 315 -36.75 -4.11 -6.97
C GLN A 315 -36.92 -5.36 -6.09
N SER A 316 -38.15 -5.88 -6.00
CA SER A 316 -38.45 -7.07 -5.19
C SER A 316 -38.89 -8.24 -6.07
N ASN A 317 -37.99 -9.18 -6.38
CA ASN A 317 -38.39 -10.53 -6.78
C ASN A 317 -38.29 -11.45 -5.55
N SER A 318 -39.43 -11.71 -4.93
CA SER A 318 -39.59 -12.50 -3.68
C SER A 318 -39.26 -13.99 -3.84
N THR A 319 -38.80 -14.45 -5.00
CA THR A 319 -38.51 -15.85 -5.30
C THR A 319 -37.08 -16.29 -4.94
N GLN A 320 -36.13 -15.38 -4.72
CA GLN A 320 -34.81 -15.73 -4.17
C GLN A 320 -34.86 -16.07 -2.67
N PHE A 321 -35.94 -15.71 -1.98
CA PHE A 321 -36.10 -15.89 -0.53
C PHE A 321 -36.19 -17.38 -0.10
N LYS A 322 -36.70 -18.28 -0.95
CA LYS A 322 -36.92 -19.69 -0.59
C LYS A 322 -35.70 -20.61 -0.75
N LYS A 323 -34.62 -20.16 -1.40
CA LYS A 323 -33.38 -20.96 -1.50
C LYS A 323 -32.45 -20.81 -0.30
N SER A 324 -32.77 -19.90 0.63
CA SER A 324 -31.96 -19.64 1.84
C SER A 324 -32.33 -20.55 3.03
N GLU A 325 -33.35 -21.40 2.91
CA GLU A 325 -33.81 -22.32 3.98
C GLU A 325 -33.24 -23.74 3.87
N ASP A 326 -32.53 -24.06 2.78
CA ASP A 326 -32.04 -25.41 2.53
C ASP A 326 -30.69 -25.63 3.22
N PRO A 327 -30.52 -26.52 4.22
CA PRO A 327 -29.30 -26.64 5.04
C PRO A 327 -28.02 -26.89 4.24
N ASN A 328 -28.16 -27.45 3.03
CA ASN A 328 -27.06 -27.80 2.13
C ASN A 328 -26.78 -26.75 1.04
N TRP A 329 -27.60 -25.69 0.93
CA TRP A 329 -27.37 -24.60 -0.04
C TRP A 329 -25.97 -24.00 0.09
N PHE A 330 -25.47 -23.98 1.32
CA PHE A 330 -24.19 -23.45 1.71
C PHE A 330 -23.02 -24.28 1.18
N ARG A 331 -23.19 -25.61 1.19
CA ARG A 331 -22.20 -26.56 0.68
C ARG A 331 -22.17 -26.56 -0.85
N ASP A 332 -23.35 -26.48 -1.48
CA ASP A 332 -23.47 -26.39 -2.93
C ASP A 332 -22.97 -25.06 -3.51
N ILE A 333 -23.06 -23.96 -2.75
CA ILE A 333 -22.43 -22.68 -3.09
C ILE A 333 -20.92 -22.77 -2.86
N TYR A 334 -20.48 -23.36 -1.75
CA TYR A 334 -19.07 -23.50 -1.39
C TYR A 334 -18.28 -24.35 -2.39
N ASP A 335 -18.80 -25.52 -2.77
CA ASP A 335 -18.22 -26.41 -3.78
C ASP A 335 -18.19 -25.76 -5.18
N LYS A 336 -18.94 -24.66 -5.38
CA LYS A 336 -18.91 -23.82 -6.59
C LYS A 336 -18.09 -22.55 -6.45
N LEU A 337 -17.68 -22.14 -5.24
CA LEU A 337 -17.11 -20.80 -4.98
C LEU A 337 -15.59 -20.74 -4.87
N ARG A 338 -14.88 -21.86 -4.70
CA ARG A 338 -13.40 -21.87 -4.67
C ARG A 338 -12.86 -22.60 -5.90
N THR A 339 -12.78 -21.85 -7.00
CA THR A 339 -12.27 -22.30 -8.30
C THR A 339 -10.76 -22.07 -8.41
N GLU A 340 -10.11 -22.65 -9.41
CA GLU A 340 -8.70 -22.33 -9.76
C GLU A 340 -8.47 -20.80 -9.90
N GLU A 341 -9.50 -20.05 -10.30
CA GLU A 341 -9.51 -18.59 -10.42
C GLU A 341 -9.21 -17.87 -9.09
N ASP A 342 -9.63 -18.42 -7.94
CA ASP A 342 -9.31 -17.85 -6.63
C ASP A 342 -7.82 -18.04 -6.28
N CYS A 343 -7.24 -19.18 -6.67
CA CYS A 343 -5.80 -19.41 -6.48
C CYS A 343 -4.98 -18.49 -7.38
N ASP A 344 -5.45 -18.24 -8.60
CA ASP A 344 -4.85 -17.27 -9.52
C ASP A 344 -4.95 -15.83 -8.99
N ASP A 345 -6.09 -15.42 -8.45
CA ASP A 345 -6.26 -14.10 -7.81
C ASP A 345 -5.33 -13.93 -6.60
N MET A 346 -5.26 -14.93 -5.71
CA MET A 346 -4.33 -14.89 -4.56
C MET A 346 -2.86 -14.86 -5.00
N SER A 347 -2.51 -15.60 -6.05
CA SER A 347 -1.15 -15.59 -6.61
C SER A 347 -0.80 -14.23 -7.20
N GLN A 348 -1.72 -13.61 -7.97
CA GLN A 348 -1.54 -12.26 -8.48
C GLN A 348 -1.40 -11.24 -7.34
N LYS A 349 -2.25 -11.34 -6.30
CA LYS A 349 -2.14 -10.51 -5.09
C LYS A 349 -0.75 -10.64 -4.46
N LEU A 350 -0.27 -11.87 -4.28
CA LEU A 350 1.05 -12.11 -3.68
C LEU A 350 2.15 -11.47 -4.52
N ASP A 351 2.16 -11.68 -5.83
CA ASP A 351 3.15 -11.09 -6.75
C ASP A 351 3.17 -9.56 -6.68
N PHE A 352 2.00 -8.93 -6.72
CA PHE A 352 1.90 -7.47 -6.62
C PHE A 352 2.39 -6.93 -5.28
N LEU A 353 2.01 -7.57 -4.16
CA LEU A 353 2.42 -7.11 -2.84
C LEU A 353 3.92 -7.35 -2.59
N MET A 354 4.46 -8.48 -3.05
CA MET A 354 5.89 -8.75 -3.03
C MET A 354 6.66 -7.71 -3.84
N ALA A 355 6.17 -7.35 -5.03
CA ALA A 355 6.81 -6.32 -5.86
C ALA A 355 6.93 -4.98 -5.13
N LEU A 356 5.87 -4.55 -4.42
CA LEU A 356 5.90 -3.32 -3.61
C LEU A 356 6.94 -3.39 -2.49
N VAL A 357 6.99 -4.51 -1.76
CA VAL A 357 7.95 -4.69 -0.66
C VAL A 357 9.40 -4.76 -1.18
N PHE A 358 9.64 -5.46 -2.28
CA PHE A 358 10.98 -5.55 -2.87
C PHE A 358 11.45 -4.23 -3.47
N GLU A 359 10.55 -3.45 -4.08
CA GLU A 359 10.88 -2.11 -4.57
C GLU A 359 11.34 -1.21 -3.41
N ASP A 360 10.63 -1.22 -2.28
CA ASP A 360 11.01 -0.46 -1.09
C ASP A 360 12.35 -0.91 -0.50
N LEU A 361 12.57 -2.23 -0.39
CA LEU A 361 13.84 -2.80 0.07
C LEU A 361 15.00 -2.40 -0.86
N HIS A 362 14.79 -2.42 -2.17
CA HIS A 362 15.80 -2.01 -3.14
C HIS A 362 16.14 -0.52 -3.01
N LEU A 363 15.15 0.34 -2.75
CA LEU A 363 15.36 1.76 -2.45
C LEU A 363 16.18 1.95 -1.17
N LEU A 364 15.83 1.24 -0.09
CA LEU A 364 16.55 1.27 1.17
C LEU A 364 18.00 0.82 1.03
N LEU A 365 18.24 -0.30 0.32
CA LEU A 365 19.59 -0.81 0.04
C LEU A 365 20.42 0.20 -0.75
N ASN A 366 19.84 0.85 -1.76
CA ASN A 366 20.52 1.88 -2.53
C ASN A 366 20.85 3.12 -1.70
N MET A 367 19.98 3.52 -0.78
CA MET A 367 20.30 4.60 0.15
C MET A 367 21.47 4.22 1.05
N CYS A 368 21.45 3.02 1.65
CA CYS A 368 22.55 2.53 2.48
C CYS A 368 23.88 2.51 1.70
N ASN A 369 23.89 1.98 0.48
CA ASN A 369 25.10 1.91 -0.35
C ASN A 369 25.68 3.29 -0.69
N LYS A 370 24.83 4.30 -0.94
CA LYS A 370 25.28 5.69 -1.13
C LYS A 370 25.95 6.26 0.12
N TYR A 371 25.39 6.01 1.30
CA TYR A 371 25.99 6.46 2.57
C TYR A 371 27.32 5.75 2.86
N THR A 372 27.43 4.44 2.60
CA THR A 372 28.69 3.69 2.74
C THR A 372 29.76 4.21 1.78
N SER A 373 29.38 4.54 0.53
CA SER A 373 30.29 5.10 -0.47
C SER A 373 30.78 6.51 -0.10
N ALA A 374 29.89 7.35 0.45
CA ALA A 374 30.25 8.69 0.92
C ALA A 374 31.16 8.67 2.18
N SER A 375 30.95 7.70 3.07
CA SER A 375 31.77 7.50 4.27
C SER A 375 33.19 7.01 3.93
N ILE A 376 33.33 6.12 2.94
CA ILE A 376 34.64 5.65 2.45
C ILE A 376 35.41 6.77 1.72
N ASN A 377 34.71 7.67 1.03
CA ASN A 377 35.36 8.80 0.35
C ASN A 377 35.76 9.93 1.31
N ASN A 378 35.07 10.11 2.44
CA ASN A 378 35.41 11.09 3.47
C ASN A 378 36.49 10.63 4.47
N THR A 379 36.75 9.33 4.56
CA THR A 379 37.88 8.80 5.35
C THR A 379 39.21 8.94 4.63
N ASN A 380 39.21 9.26 3.34
CA ASN A 380 40.43 9.51 2.54
C ASN A 380 40.84 10.99 2.44
N SER A 381 40.15 11.92 3.13
CA SER A 381 40.38 13.37 3.02
C SER A 381 40.80 14.08 4.32
N THR A 382 41.16 13.35 5.38
CA THR A 382 41.88 13.94 6.53
C THR A 382 43.33 13.46 6.53
N GLY A 383 44.21 14.36 6.09
CA GLY A 383 45.63 14.09 5.97
C GLY A 383 46.30 13.84 7.32
N ILE A 384 47.11 12.79 7.36
CA ILE A 384 48.35 12.78 8.14
C ILE A 384 49.48 12.40 7.19
N SER A 385 50.41 13.33 7.06
CA SER A 385 51.64 13.24 6.30
C SER A 385 52.54 12.09 6.75
N ASN A 386 52.96 11.30 5.76
CA ASN A 386 54.04 10.29 5.73
C ASN A 386 55.29 10.59 6.59
N PRO A 387 56.08 9.55 6.97
CA PRO A 387 57.21 9.18 6.10
C PRO A 387 57.47 7.67 5.90
N LYS A 388 57.58 7.30 4.62
CA LYS A 388 58.51 6.36 3.97
C LYS A 388 59.02 5.11 4.72
N SER A 389 58.70 3.94 4.16
CA SER A 389 59.68 2.85 3.99
C SER A 389 59.41 2.06 2.70
N ASN A 390 60.47 1.90 1.90
CA ASN A 390 60.54 1.24 0.60
C ASN A 390 60.08 -0.23 0.62
N LEU A 391 59.43 -0.72 -0.44
CA LEU A 391 60.03 -1.68 -1.39
C LEU A 391 59.07 -2.03 -2.55
N GLN A 392 59.57 -1.75 -3.77
CA GLN A 392 59.35 -2.41 -5.06
C GLN A 392 57.95 -2.94 -5.45
N GLN A 393 57.35 -2.23 -6.41
CA GLN A 393 56.47 -2.83 -7.42
C GLN A 393 57.30 -3.54 -8.48
N GLN A 394 56.94 -4.79 -8.82
CA GLN A 394 57.09 -5.33 -10.16
C GLN A 394 55.73 -5.86 -10.65
N PRO A 395 55.40 -5.67 -11.94
CA PRO A 395 54.12 -6.07 -12.51
C PRO A 395 54.19 -7.49 -13.07
N MET A 396 53.11 -8.26 -12.94
CA MET A 396 52.89 -9.44 -13.79
C MET A 396 51.54 -9.33 -14.49
N GLN A 397 51.62 -9.22 -15.82
CA GLN A 397 50.52 -9.40 -16.75
C GLN A 397 50.06 -10.86 -16.74
N ILE A 398 48.74 -11.08 -16.86
CA ILE A 398 48.21 -12.33 -17.42
C ILE A 398 47.14 -11.96 -18.45
N ASN A 399 47.52 -12.03 -19.72
CA ASN A 399 46.61 -12.31 -20.83
C ASN A 399 46.31 -13.82 -20.82
N GLY A 400 45.05 -14.21 -20.98
CA GLY A 400 44.69 -15.63 -21.06
C GLY A 400 43.19 -15.89 -21.19
N THR A 401 42.72 -15.91 -22.43
CA THR A 401 41.50 -16.54 -22.96
C THR A 401 40.96 -17.72 -22.15
N PHE A 402 39.67 -17.73 -21.78
CA PHE A 402 38.94 -18.99 -21.55
C PHE A 402 37.48 -18.93 -22.01
N LYS A 403 37.12 -20.00 -22.72
CA LYS A 403 35.86 -20.31 -23.40
C LYS A 403 34.79 -20.78 -22.42
N SER A 404 33.55 -20.57 -22.84
CA SER A 404 32.32 -21.23 -22.37
C SER A 404 32.49 -22.73 -22.07
N LYS A 405 31.95 -23.17 -20.92
CA LYS A 405 31.36 -24.50 -20.72
C LYS A 405 30.35 -24.47 -19.57
N ASN A 406 29.14 -24.93 -19.87
CA ASN A 406 28.10 -25.33 -18.92
C ASN A 406 28.61 -26.41 -17.95
N SER A 407 28.22 -26.33 -16.69
CA SER A 407 27.73 -27.48 -15.90
C SER A 407 27.07 -26.99 -14.61
N GLN A 408 25.99 -27.68 -14.26
CA GLN A 408 25.21 -27.57 -13.04
C GLN A 408 26.11 -27.74 -11.81
N ASP A 409 25.85 -26.99 -10.73
CA ASP A 409 26.07 -27.50 -9.38
C ASP A 409 25.12 -26.83 -8.38
N SER A 410 24.37 -27.70 -7.73
CA SER A 410 23.44 -27.47 -6.62
C SER A 410 24.19 -27.12 -5.34
N PHE A 411 23.84 -26.00 -4.69
CA PHE A 411 24.30 -25.72 -3.33
C PHE A 411 23.33 -26.29 -2.29
N LEU A 412 23.79 -27.35 -1.63
CA LEU A 412 23.21 -27.99 -0.46
C LEU A 412 23.65 -27.19 0.78
N VAL A 413 22.71 -26.70 1.59
CA VAL A 413 23.00 -26.07 2.88
C VAL A 413 22.82 -27.12 3.97
N THR A 414 23.92 -27.56 4.57
CA THR A 414 23.97 -28.45 5.73
C THR A 414 23.70 -27.64 7.01
N LEU A 415 22.70 -28.05 7.78
CA LEU A 415 22.41 -27.57 9.13
C LEU A 415 23.09 -28.49 10.14
N ASP A 416 24.10 -27.98 10.86
CA ASP A 416 24.71 -28.70 11.98
C ASP A 416 23.75 -28.75 13.18
N THR A 417 23.41 -29.97 13.58
CA THR A 417 22.69 -30.28 14.81
C THR A 417 23.70 -30.77 15.86
N GLN A 418 23.86 -30.03 16.96
CA GLN A 418 24.56 -30.56 18.13
C GLN A 418 23.56 -31.25 19.06
N SER A 419 23.84 -32.53 19.31
CA SER A 419 23.12 -33.44 20.19
C SER A 419 23.76 -33.47 21.58
N GLY A 420 22.91 -33.48 22.61
CA GLY A 420 23.29 -33.74 24.00
C GLY A 420 22.14 -34.41 24.75
N SER A 421 22.13 -35.74 24.75
CA SER A 421 21.35 -36.63 25.64
C SER A 421 21.84 -36.48 27.10
N SER A 422 21.11 -36.64 28.20
CA SER A 422 19.96 -37.47 28.63
C SER A 422 19.49 -36.88 29.99
N GLN A 423 18.27 -37.00 30.53
CA GLN A 423 17.58 -38.20 31.04
C GLN A 423 16.11 -37.86 31.39
N HIS A 424 15.27 -38.89 31.33
CA HIS A 424 13.86 -38.96 31.74
C HIS A 424 13.55 -38.43 33.15
N ASN A 425 12.41 -37.75 33.31
CA ASN A 425 11.42 -38.11 34.33
C ASN A 425 10.00 -37.67 33.95
N ILE A 426 9.11 -38.65 33.95
CA ILE A 426 7.68 -38.56 33.71
C ILE A 426 7.01 -38.28 35.05
N THR A 427 6.13 -37.29 35.14
CA THR A 427 5.05 -37.33 36.14
C THR A 427 3.78 -36.67 35.58
N ARG A 428 2.82 -37.54 35.26
CA ARG A 428 1.42 -37.24 35.03
C ARG A 428 0.80 -36.65 36.29
N ASN A 429 -0.03 -35.62 36.13
CA ASN A 429 -1.22 -35.44 36.96
C ASN A 429 -2.41 -35.08 36.06
N LEU A 430 -3.12 -36.15 35.67
CA LEU A 430 -4.51 -36.13 35.24
C LEU A 430 -5.36 -36.25 36.50
N LEU A 431 -6.31 -35.34 36.73
CA LEU A 431 -7.48 -35.62 37.54
C LEU A 431 -8.72 -35.28 36.73
N LEU A 432 -9.46 -36.34 36.46
CA LEU A 432 -10.60 -36.53 35.58
C LEU A 432 -11.89 -36.33 36.41
N ILE A 433 -13.07 -36.54 35.78
CA ILE A 433 -14.39 -36.91 36.37
C ILE A 433 -15.32 -35.70 36.69
N LEU A 434 -16.60 -35.61 36.29
CA LEU A 434 -17.56 -36.54 35.68
C LEU A 434 -18.70 -35.76 34.96
N VAL A 435 -19.26 -36.40 33.94
CA VAL A 435 -20.60 -36.14 33.39
C VAL A 435 -21.63 -36.87 34.26
N THR A 436 -22.73 -36.23 34.63
CA THR A 436 -24.01 -36.95 34.87
C THR A 436 -25.18 -36.15 34.34
N SER A 437 -25.92 -36.80 33.46
CA SER A 437 -27.24 -36.47 32.95
C SER A 437 -28.29 -36.57 34.05
N SER A 438 -29.23 -35.61 34.08
CA SER A 438 -30.65 -35.76 34.44
C SER A 438 -31.38 -34.54 33.92
#